data_AF-A0A9D2EBN5-F1
#
_entry.id   AF-A0A9D2EBN5-F1
#
_cell.length_a   1.000
_cell.length_b   1.000
_cell.length_c   1.000
_cell.angle_alpha   90.00
_cell.angle_beta   90.00
_cell.angle_gamma   90.00
#
_symmetry.space_group_name_H-M   'P 1'
#
loop_
_entity.id
_entity.type
_entity.pdbx_description
1 polymer ?
#
loop_
_entity_poly.entity_id
_entity_poly.type
_entity_poly.pdbx_seq_one_letter_code
_entity_poly.pdbx_strand_id
1 'polypeptide(L)'
;MSEAGTARCGGPRESGRGYGRDRGSMTVLMLGVIAGGLVLAVLVGGLVRGITARGDAQAAADLGALAAGEVAAVGGPAPCEVARRVVERNGAALAGCTLGDGGMVELATTVAVQPLPGWQETARATARAGPVGQG
;
A
#
# COMPACT_ATOMS: atom_id res chain seq x y z
N MET A 1 -27.77 45.64 76.93
CA MET A 1 -26.73 45.90 75.91
C MET A 1 -26.48 44.56 75.22
N SER A 2 -27.07 44.22 74.06
CA SER A 2 -27.00 44.87 72.73
C SER A 2 -25.54 44.86 72.23
N GLU A 3 -25.09 44.28 71.12
CA GLU A 3 -25.65 43.65 69.90
C GLU A 3 -24.58 42.63 69.42
N ALA A 4 -24.87 41.36 69.12
CA ALA A 4 -25.35 40.80 67.85
C ALA A 4 -24.79 41.42 66.56
N GLY A 5 -23.93 40.64 65.86
CA GLY A 5 -23.81 40.60 64.39
C GLY A 5 -22.89 41.64 63.73
N THR A 6 -22.25 41.39 62.59
CA THR A 6 -22.27 40.25 61.68
C THR A 6 -21.20 40.45 60.61
N ALA A 7 -20.82 39.31 60.02
CA ALA A 7 -20.41 39.12 58.63
C ALA A 7 -19.18 39.87 58.08
N ARG A 8 -18.11 39.10 57.91
CA ARG A 8 -17.05 39.33 56.92
C ARG A 8 -17.67 39.37 55.52
N CYS A 9 -17.28 40.35 54.70
CA CYS A 9 -17.55 40.33 53.27
C CYS A 9 -16.86 39.10 52.64
N GLY A 10 -17.67 38.21 52.05
CA GLY A 10 -17.20 37.09 51.25
C GLY A 10 -16.67 37.57 49.90
N GLY A 11 -15.46 37.14 49.54
CA GLY A 11 -14.91 37.33 48.21
C GLY A 11 -15.72 36.59 47.12
N PRO A 12 -15.50 36.92 45.84
CA PRO A 12 -16.18 36.25 44.74
C PRO A 12 -15.88 34.74 44.80
N ARG A 13 -16.95 33.95 44.81
CA ARG A 13 -16.89 32.51 44.66
C ARG A 13 -16.37 32.21 43.26
N GLU A 14 -15.14 31.75 43.14
CA GLU A 14 -14.70 31.06 41.94
C GLU A 14 -15.62 29.87 41.74
N SER A 15 -16.49 29.98 40.74
CA SER A 15 -17.31 28.90 40.23
C SER A 15 -16.37 27.81 39.73
N GLY A 16 -16.06 26.87 40.62
CA GLY A 16 -15.35 25.65 40.30
C GLY A 16 -16.14 24.92 39.22
N ARG A 17 -15.72 25.08 37.97
CA ARG A 17 -16.13 24.19 36.89
C ARG A 17 -15.72 22.79 37.34
N GLY A 18 -16.72 21.96 37.58
CA GLY A 18 -16.52 20.62 38.12
C GLY A 18 -15.62 19.79 37.22
N TYR A 19 -14.34 19.72 37.55
CA TYR A 19 -13.37 18.72 37.11
C TYR A 19 -13.67 17.34 37.74
N GLY A 20 -14.94 17.03 37.97
CA GLY A 20 -15.42 15.82 38.64
C GLY A 20 -15.88 14.73 37.68
N ARG A 21 -15.99 15.01 36.37
CA ARG A 21 -16.45 14.06 35.35
C ARG A 21 -15.39 13.74 34.27
N ASP A 22 -14.22 14.35 34.35
CA ASP A 22 -13.18 14.29 33.30
C ASP A 22 -12.11 13.19 33.48
N ARG A 23 -11.92 12.62 34.69
CA ARG A 23 -10.89 11.59 34.92
C ARG A 23 -11.11 10.29 34.14
N GLY A 24 -12.37 9.90 33.92
CA GLY A 24 -12.72 8.73 33.11
C GLY A 24 -12.92 9.07 31.62
N SER A 25 -13.40 10.28 31.31
CA SER A 25 -13.67 10.67 29.92
C SER A 25 -12.39 10.89 29.12
N MET A 26 -11.35 11.47 29.75
CA MET A 26 -10.07 11.71 29.09
C MET A 26 -9.36 10.40 28.69
N THR A 27 -9.42 9.37 29.55
CA THR A 27 -8.82 8.07 29.26
C THR A 27 -9.59 7.31 28.19
N VAL A 28 -10.93 7.36 28.21
CA VAL A 28 -11.78 6.76 27.17
C VAL A 28 -11.56 7.42 25.81
N LEU A 29 -11.49 8.75 25.77
CA LEU A 29 -11.19 9.49 24.54
C LEU A 29 -9.80 9.15 24.00
N MET A 30 -8.78 9.10 24.87
CA MET A 30 -7.42 8.71 24.46
C MET A 30 -7.37 7.27 23.95
N LEU A 31 -8.03 6.33 24.63
CA LEU A 31 -8.13 4.95 24.15
C LEU A 31 -8.83 4.86 22.79
N GLY A 32 -9.90 5.63 22.59
CA GLY A 32 -10.60 5.70 21.30
C GLY A 32 -9.72 6.24 20.18
N VAL A 33 -8.96 7.31 20.43
CA VAL A 33 -8.02 7.89 19.45
C VAL A 33 -6.88 6.92 19.13
N ILE A 34 -6.27 6.29 20.15
CA ILE A 34 -5.21 5.31 19.95
C ILE A 34 -5.73 4.11 19.18
N ALA A 35 -6.87 3.55 19.59
CA ALA A 35 -7.50 2.41 18.91
C ALA A 35 -7.87 2.76 17.45
N GLY A 36 -8.48 3.93 17.23
CA GLY A 36 -8.81 4.42 15.89
C GLY A 36 -7.58 4.62 15.01
N GLY A 37 -6.51 5.20 15.57
CA GLY A 37 -5.21 5.36 14.90
C GLY A 37 -4.56 4.03 14.54
N LEU A 38 -4.60 3.05 15.44
CA LEU A 38 -4.09 1.69 15.16
C LEU A 38 -4.91 1.00 14.08
N VAL A 39 -6.24 1.09 14.12
CA VAL A 39 -7.12 0.54 13.08
C VAL A 39 -6.80 1.18 11.72
N LEU A 40 -6.68 2.51 11.66
CA LEU A 40 -6.28 3.23 10.45
C LEU A 40 -4.90 2.78 9.95
N ALA A 41 -3.91 2.67 10.83
CA ALA A 41 -2.56 2.22 10.47
C ALA A 41 -2.56 0.80 9.89
N VAL A 42 -3.35 -0.11 10.47
CA VAL A 42 -3.51 -1.48 9.97
C VAL A 42 -4.19 -1.49 8.60
N LEU A 43 -5.27 -0.71 8.42
CA LEU A 43 -5.98 -0.61 7.15
C LEU A 43 -5.10 -0.03 6.05
N VAL A 44 -4.38 1.07 6.33
CA VAL A 44 -3.45 1.69 5.39
C VAL A 44 -2.29 0.75 5.08
N GLY A 45 -1.70 0.10 6.09
CA GLY A 45 -0.63 -0.88 5.89
C GLY A 45 -1.08 -2.07 5.03
N GLY A 46 -2.30 -2.55 5.23
CA GLY A 46 -2.91 -3.59 4.39
C GLY A 46 -3.11 -3.14 2.94
N LEU A 47 -3.65 -1.93 2.74
CA LEU A 47 -3.83 -1.35 1.40
C LEU A 47 -2.51 -1.14 0.67
N VAL A 48 -1.50 -0.60 1.35
CA VAL A 48 -0.18 -0.34 0.76
C VAL A 48 0.45 -1.64 0.27
N ARG A 49 0.40 -2.72 1.07
CA ARG A 49 0.92 -4.04 0.65
C ARG A 49 0.24 -4.59 -0.60
N GLY A 50 -1.07 -4.38 -0.73
CA GLY A 50 -1.82 -4.81 -1.92
C GLY A 50 -1.50 -3.98 -3.17
N ILE A 51 -1.25 -2.67 -3.00
CA ILE A 51 -0.93 -1.78 -4.12
C ILE A 51 0.51 -2.00 -4.62
N THR A 52 1.48 -2.14 -3.72
CA THR A 52 2.88 -2.39 -4.10
C THR A 52 3.02 -3.71 -4.86
N ALA A 53 2.29 -4.75 -4.45
CA ALA A 53 2.23 -6.05 -5.13
C ALA A 53 1.93 -5.94 -6.63
N ARG A 54 0.93 -5.13 -6.98
CA ARG A 54 0.52 -4.92 -8.37
C ARG A 54 1.52 -4.05 -9.12
N GLY A 55 2.07 -3.02 -8.45
CA GLY A 55 3.12 -2.17 -9.01
C GLY A 55 4.36 -2.97 -9.38
N ASP A 56 4.82 -3.83 -8.48
CA ASP A 56 6.00 -4.69 -8.69
C ASP A 56 5.77 -5.68 -9.84
N ALA A 57 4.58 -6.29 -9.90
CA ALA A 57 4.22 -7.20 -11.00
C ALA A 57 4.22 -6.47 -12.36
N GLN A 58 3.66 -5.26 -12.40
CA GLN A 58 3.59 -4.46 -13.62
C GLN A 58 4.97 -3.98 -14.06
N ALA A 59 5.78 -3.45 -13.14
CA ALA A 59 7.15 -3.01 -13.43
C ALA A 59 8.01 -4.16 -13.97
N ALA A 60 7.89 -5.36 -13.40
CA ALA A 60 8.59 -6.53 -13.89
C ALA A 60 8.10 -6.95 -15.29
N ALA A 61 6.79 -6.85 -15.57
CA ALA A 61 6.22 -7.14 -16.88
C ALA A 61 6.73 -6.16 -17.95
N ASP A 62 6.76 -4.86 -17.65
CA ASP A 62 7.19 -3.81 -18.58
C ASP A 62 8.69 -3.97 -18.93
N LEU A 63 9.55 -4.19 -17.93
CA LEU A 63 10.98 -4.42 -18.16
C LEU A 63 11.25 -5.72 -18.93
N GLY A 64 10.51 -6.78 -18.59
CA GLY A 64 10.60 -8.04 -19.33
C GLY A 64 10.20 -7.85 -20.79
N ALA A 65 9.12 -7.11 -21.06
CA ALA A 65 8.56 -6.95 -22.39
C ALA A 65 9.50 -6.13 -23.27
N LEU A 66 10.07 -5.05 -22.72
CA LEU A 66 11.08 -4.25 -23.41
C LEU A 66 12.33 -5.08 -23.74
N ALA A 67 12.86 -5.84 -22.78
CA ALA A 67 14.04 -6.68 -23.02
C ALA A 67 13.79 -7.76 -24.08
N ALA A 68 12.60 -8.36 -24.07
CA ALA A 68 12.20 -9.32 -25.09
C ALA A 68 12.02 -8.66 -26.46
N GLY A 69 11.41 -7.47 -26.48
CA GLY A 69 11.16 -6.67 -27.68
C GLY A 69 12.45 -6.21 -28.36
N GLU A 70 13.45 -5.77 -27.59
CA GLU A 70 14.77 -5.39 -28.13
C GLU A 70 15.46 -6.58 -28.81
N VAL A 71 15.44 -7.75 -28.16
CA VAL A 71 16.01 -8.98 -28.73
C VAL A 71 15.25 -9.42 -29.97
N ALA A 72 13.90 -9.36 -29.95
CA ALA A 72 13.08 -9.70 -31.09
C ALA A 72 13.30 -8.73 -32.27
N ALA A 73 13.46 -7.44 -32.01
CA ALA A 73 13.67 -6.40 -33.01
C ALA A 73 14.99 -6.57 -33.78
N VAL A 74 16.05 -7.05 -33.11
CA VAL A 74 17.34 -7.34 -33.75
C VAL A 74 17.46 -8.77 -34.29
N GLY A 75 16.38 -9.57 -34.22
CA GLY A 75 16.39 -10.98 -34.62
C GLY A 75 17.28 -11.87 -33.74
N GLY A 76 17.49 -11.48 -32.48
CA GLY A 76 18.33 -12.20 -31.53
C GLY A 76 17.68 -13.49 -31.02
N PRO A 77 18.48 -14.44 -30.52
CA PRO A 77 17.96 -15.73 -30.06
C PRO A 77 17.22 -15.61 -28.71
N ALA A 78 16.13 -16.38 -28.59
CA ALA A 78 15.41 -16.64 -27.35
C ALA A 78 14.94 -15.39 -26.54
N PRO A 79 14.13 -14.49 -27.12
CA PRO A 79 13.60 -13.30 -26.45
C PRO A 79 12.82 -13.61 -25.16
N CYS A 80 12.06 -14.71 -25.12
CA CYS A 80 11.34 -15.14 -23.91
C CYS A 80 12.27 -15.54 -22.75
N GLU A 81 13.43 -16.12 -23.06
CA GLU A 81 14.40 -16.53 -22.05
C GLU A 81 15.12 -15.32 -21.45
N VAL A 82 15.37 -14.29 -22.26
CA VAL A 82 15.86 -12.99 -21.79
C VAL A 82 14.83 -12.32 -20.89
N ALA A 83 13.56 -12.31 -21.32
CA ALA A 83 12.45 -11.78 -20.53
C ALA A 83 12.35 -12.47 -19.16
N ARG A 84 12.43 -13.81 -19.13
CA ARG A 84 12.39 -14.61 -17.90
C ARG A 84 13.45 -14.16 -16.90
N ARG A 85 14.70 -14.00 -17.34
CA ARG A 85 15.80 -13.55 -16.47
C ARG A 85 15.56 -12.15 -15.91
N VAL A 86 14.98 -11.24 -16.69
CA VAL A 86 14.64 -9.89 -16.23
C VAL A 86 13.52 -9.93 -15.21
N VAL A 87 12.46 -10.70 -15.47
CA VAL A 87 11.31 -10.86 -14.57
C VAL A 87 11.73 -11.45 -13.23
N GLU A 88 12.52 -12.53 -13.23
CA GLU A 88 13.04 -13.18 -12.02
C GLU A 88 13.94 -12.25 -11.22
N ARG A 89 14.78 -11.45 -11.88
CA ARG A 89 15.65 -10.46 -11.21
C ARG A 89 14.85 -9.35 -10.51
N ASN A 90 13.62 -9.07 -10.96
CA ASN A 90 12.72 -8.09 -10.37
C ASN A 90 11.76 -8.70 -9.33
N GLY A 91 12.00 -9.95 -8.89
CA GLY A 91 11.19 -10.59 -7.84
C GLY A 91 9.81 -11.07 -8.30
N ALA A 92 9.59 -11.17 -9.61
CA ALA A 92 8.39 -11.72 -10.20
C ALA A 92 8.69 -13.08 -10.87
N ALA A 93 7.66 -13.88 -11.10
CA ALA A 93 7.73 -15.10 -11.88
C ALA A 93 7.07 -14.90 -13.25
N LEU A 94 7.70 -15.42 -14.30
CA LEU A 94 7.13 -15.39 -15.65
C LEU A 94 6.00 -16.42 -15.74
N ALA A 95 4.77 -15.96 -15.95
CA ALA A 95 3.58 -16.80 -16.10
C ALA A 95 3.30 -17.17 -17.57
N GLY A 96 3.78 -16.37 -18.52
CA GLY A 96 3.66 -16.65 -19.95
C GLY A 96 4.51 -15.71 -20.80
N CYS A 97 4.95 -16.20 -21.95
CA CYS A 97 5.61 -15.40 -22.98
C CYS A 97 5.14 -15.89 -24.35
N THR A 98 4.58 -15.00 -25.15
CA THR A 98 4.13 -15.28 -26.50
C THR A 98 4.74 -14.29 -27.47
N LEU A 99 5.41 -14.81 -28.50
CA LEU A 99 5.90 -14.03 -29.62
C LEU A 99 4.83 -14.02 -30.71
N GLY A 100 4.35 -12.83 -31.05
CA GLY A 100 3.49 -12.57 -32.19
C GLY A 100 4.28 -12.14 -33.42
N ASP A 101 3.54 -11.94 -34.52
CA ASP A 101 4.12 -11.49 -35.78
C ASP A 101 4.75 -10.09 -35.66
N GLY A 102 5.72 -9.82 -36.53
CA GLY A 102 6.39 -8.51 -36.59
C GLY A 102 7.23 -8.17 -35.35
N GLY A 103 7.60 -9.15 -34.52
CA GLY A 103 8.39 -8.92 -33.30
C GLY A 103 7.58 -8.40 -32.12
N MET A 104 6.25 -8.52 -32.15
CA MET A 104 5.40 -8.27 -30.98
C MET A 104 5.65 -9.36 -29.93
N VAL A 105 5.84 -8.95 -28.68
CA VAL A 105 6.03 -9.83 -27.53
C VAL A 105 4.99 -9.49 -26.48
N GLU A 106 4.22 -10.48 -26.07
CA GLU A 106 3.29 -10.38 -24.96
C GLU A 106 3.81 -11.24 -23.81
N LEU A 107 3.91 -10.63 -22.64
CA LEU A 107 4.37 -11.26 -21.41
C LEU A 107 3.28 -11.20 -20.34
N ALA A 108 3.20 -12.27 -19.57
CA ALA A 108 2.44 -12.32 -18.33
C ALA A 108 3.39 -12.61 -17.17
N THR A 109 3.31 -11.83 -16.11
CA THR A 109 4.10 -12.00 -14.89
C THR A 109 3.18 -12.17 -13.67
N THR A 110 3.73 -12.79 -12.64
CA THR A 110 3.08 -13.00 -11.35
C THR A 110 4.00 -12.61 -10.21
N VAL A 111 3.46 -11.94 -9.19
CA VAL A 111 4.16 -11.67 -7.93
C VAL A 111 3.36 -12.32 -6.80
N ALA A 112 4.02 -13.15 -6.01
CA ALA A 112 3.44 -13.74 -4.82
C ALA A 112 3.45 -12.70 -3.69
N VAL A 113 2.30 -12.46 -3.08
CA VAL A 113 2.16 -11.53 -1.98
C VAL A 113 1.44 -12.14 -0.80
N GLN A 114 1.92 -11.78 0.38
CA GLN A 114 1.40 -12.23 1.66
C GLN A 114 0.91 -10.99 2.43
N PRO A 115 -0.30 -10.48 2.13
CA PRO A 115 -0.83 -9.30 2.82
C PRO A 115 -0.98 -9.55 4.33
N LEU A 116 -1.45 -10.74 4.72
CA LEU A 116 -1.57 -11.18 6.11
C LEU A 116 -0.88 -12.54 6.33
N PRO A 117 -0.39 -12.85 7.56
CA PRO A 117 0.16 -14.17 7.88
C PRO A 117 -0.85 -15.28 7.56
N GLY A 118 -0.46 -16.23 6.70
CA GLY A 118 -1.31 -17.35 6.29
C GLY A 118 -2.26 -17.08 5.11
N TRP A 119 -2.25 -15.88 4.53
CA TRP A 119 -3.09 -15.50 3.38
C TRP A 119 -2.25 -15.18 2.14
N GLN A 120 -2.04 -16.18 1.28
CA GLN A 120 -1.25 -16.04 0.06
C GLN A 120 -2.15 -15.54 -1.07
N GLU A 121 -1.75 -14.46 -1.74
CA GLU A 121 -2.39 -13.97 -2.95
C GLU A 121 -1.32 -13.87 -4.06
N THR A 122 -1.75 -13.91 -5.31
CA THR A 122 -0.87 -13.73 -6.47
C THR A 122 -1.37 -12.56 -7.29
N ALA A 123 -0.57 -11.50 -7.40
CA ALA A 123 -0.83 -10.42 -8.32
C ALA A 123 -0.38 -10.84 -9.73
N ARG A 124 -1.24 -10.65 -10.74
CA ARG A 124 -0.92 -10.87 -12.15
C ARG A 124 -0.81 -9.54 -12.89
N ALA A 125 0.14 -9.46 -13.80
CA ALA A 125 0.32 -8.35 -14.71
C ALA A 125 0.61 -8.87 -16.12
N THR A 126 0.24 -8.08 -17.12
CA THR A 126 0.51 -8.38 -18.54
C THR A 126 1.06 -7.14 -19.22
N ALA A 127 2.11 -7.32 -20.01
CA ALA A 127 2.74 -6.25 -20.77
C ALA A 127 2.97 -6.71 -22.22
N ARG A 128 2.89 -5.75 -23.15
CA ARG A 128 3.11 -5.99 -24.58
C ARG A 128 4.13 -5.00 -25.11
N ALA A 129 5.10 -5.48 -25.88
CA ALA A 129 6.12 -4.66 -26.53
C ALA A 129 6.31 -5.13 -27.97
N GLY A 130 6.53 -4.21 -28.89
CA GLY A 130 6.80 -4.52 -30.29
C GLY A 130 7.35 -3.29 -31.00
N PRO A 131 8.00 -3.45 -32.16
CA PRO A 131 8.54 -2.32 -32.91
C PRO A 131 7.42 -1.39 -33.37
N VAL A 132 7.52 -0.10 -33.02
CA VAL A 132 6.62 0.94 -33.53
C VAL A 132 7.05 1.32 -34.93
N GLY A 133 6.29 0.91 -35.95
CA GLY A 133 6.52 1.36 -37.33
C GLY A 133 6.55 0.29 -38.41
N GLN A 134 5.67 -0.71 -38.38
CA GLN A 134 5.37 -1.51 -39.57
C GLN A 134 3.85 -1.52 -39.79
N GLY A 135 3.36 -0.41 -40.33
CA GLY A 135 2.06 -0.26 -40.97
C GLY A 135 2.27 0.36 -42.35
#